data_AF-A0A1D3TJT5-F1
#
_entry.id   AF-A0A1D3TJT5-F1
#
_cell.length_a   1.000
_cell.length_b   1.000
_cell.length_c   1.000
_cell.angle_alpha   90.00
_cell.angle_beta   90.00
_cell.angle_gamma   90.00
#
_symmetry.space_group_name_H-M   'P 1'
#
loop_
_entity.id
_entity.type
_entity.pdbx_description
1 polymer ?
#
loop_
_entity_poly.entity_id
_entity_poly.type
_entity_poly.pdbx_seq_one_letter_code
_entity_poly.pdbx_strand_id
1 'polypeptide(L)'
;MLPTPVSKKIRSRLNLSIQKKPHFLFRSNLLLEKKEKWEPTLRKGHPEFAKQFDILNRQVTGFRKYKPPTAKREELKRNYDITNFHEVKSKFRFEINGFFQDGGNVFCDELYTTAKRMFLVGWIKCRRRFAIGHFQGDSYAISYLRHWFDMYSSEINKIENLKIFDENHGIPNFDYYNITIVRDYRSPAKKKMHLIQSEEFLKTKALFNLK
;
A
#
# COMPACT_ATOMS: atom_id res chain seq x y z
N MET A 1 -9.34 55.84 63.56
CA MET A 1 -9.51 54.37 63.52
C MET A 1 -9.70 53.97 62.07
N LEU A 2 -8.69 53.36 61.46
CA LEU A 2 -8.70 53.01 60.04
C LEU A 2 -9.40 51.65 59.86
N PRO A 3 -10.42 51.54 58.99
CA PRO A 3 -11.26 50.35 58.89
C PRO A 3 -10.47 49.17 58.33
N THR A 4 -10.56 48.03 59.00
CA THR A 4 -9.94 46.78 58.59
C THR A 4 -10.54 46.27 57.27
N PRO A 5 -9.72 45.65 56.40
CA PRO A 5 -10.16 45.28 55.06
C PRO A 5 -11.20 44.16 55.14
N VAL A 6 -12.41 44.46 54.66
CA VAL A 6 -13.53 43.53 54.65
C VAL A 6 -13.21 42.32 53.76
N SER A 7 -13.51 41.11 54.25
CA SER A 7 -13.17 39.85 53.59
C SER A 7 -13.64 39.78 52.14
N LYS A 8 -12.88 39.06 51.28
CA LYS A 8 -13.14 38.92 49.83
C LYS A 8 -14.61 38.58 49.50
N LYS A 9 -15.30 37.86 50.40
CA LYS A 9 -16.68 37.40 50.24
C LYS A 9 -17.72 38.52 50.35
N ILE A 10 -17.44 39.57 51.12
CA ILE A 10 -18.34 40.74 51.24
C ILE A 10 -18.11 41.70 50.06
N ARG A 11 -16.85 41.82 49.59
CA ARG A 11 -16.50 42.59 48.39
C ARG A 11 -17.19 42.07 47.12
N SER A 12 -17.28 40.74 46.98
CA SER A 12 -17.97 40.13 45.84
C SER A 12 -19.49 40.34 45.87
N ARG A 13 -20.11 40.35 47.06
CA ARG A 13 -21.55 40.64 47.21
C ARG A 13 -21.89 42.10 46.87
N LEU A 14 -21.06 43.06 47.31
CA LEU A 14 -21.28 44.48 47.00
C LEU A 14 -21.08 44.80 45.50
N ASN A 15 -20.14 44.13 44.83
CA ASN A 15 -19.94 44.30 43.39
C ASN A 15 -21.12 43.77 42.55
N LEU A 16 -21.85 42.75 43.02
CA LEU A 16 -23.05 42.24 42.34
C LEU A 16 -24.25 43.18 42.46
N SER A 17 -24.34 43.98 43.53
CA SER A 17 -25.42 44.97 43.69
C SER A 17 -25.17 46.28 42.92
N ILE A 18 -23.90 46.66 42.72
CA ILE A 18 -23.53 47.90 42.02
C ILE A 18 -23.60 47.75 40.48
N GLN A 19 -23.52 46.52 39.97
CA GLN A 19 -23.60 46.22 38.52
C GLN A 19 -24.91 45.57 38.08
N LYS A 20 -26.06 45.91 38.69
CA LYS A 20 -27.35 45.62 38.05
C LYS A 20 -27.48 46.51 36.82
N LYS A 21 -27.24 45.92 35.63
CA LYS A 21 -27.54 46.54 34.35
C LYS A 21 -29.00 47.04 34.36
N PRO A 22 -29.31 48.24 33.83
CA PRO A 22 -30.68 48.73 33.80
C PRO A 22 -31.57 47.72 33.07
N HIS A 23 -32.66 47.30 33.71
CA HIS A 23 -33.54 46.25 33.20
C HIS A 23 -34.27 46.79 31.96
N PHE A 24 -34.04 46.13 30.82
CA PHE A 24 -34.53 46.51 29.48
C PHE A 24 -36.08 46.55 29.35
N LEU A 25 -36.82 46.05 30.34
CA LEU A 25 -38.28 46.03 30.37
C LEU A 25 -38.92 47.33 30.87
N PHE A 26 -38.13 48.28 31.41
CA PHE A 26 -38.63 49.57 31.91
C PHE A 26 -38.52 50.74 30.91
N ARG A 27 -38.28 50.47 29.61
CA ARG A 27 -38.45 51.50 28.58
C ARG A 27 -39.86 51.46 28.05
N SER A 28 -40.64 52.51 28.31
CA SER A 28 -41.87 52.79 27.58
C SER A 28 -41.52 52.93 26.09
N ASN A 29 -42.13 52.09 25.26
CA ASN A 29 -41.90 52.06 23.82
C ASN A 29 -42.41 53.37 23.20
N LEU A 30 -41.51 54.33 22.91
CA LEU A 30 -41.82 55.51 22.09
C LEU A 30 -41.96 55.06 20.63
N LEU A 31 -43.22 54.85 20.24
CA LEU A 31 -43.73 54.49 18.93
C LEU A 31 -43.84 55.74 18.04
N LEU A 32 -42.81 56.09 17.27
CA LEU A 32 -43.00 57.14 16.24
C LEU A 32 -42.31 56.90 14.90
N GLU A 33 -41.36 55.96 14.77
CA GLU A 33 -40.92 55.47 13.46
C GLU A 33 -40.47 54.01 13.55
N LYS A 34 -41.41 53.08 13.67
CA LYS A 34 -41.10 51.68 13.33
C LYS A 34 -41.12 51.57 11.81
N LYS A 35 -40.01 51.95 11.16
CA LYS A 35 -39.70 51.38 9.84
C LYS A 35 -39.77 49.87 10.01
N GLU A 36 -40.52 49.18 9.14
CA GLU A 36 -40.48 47.72 9.10
C GLU A 36 -39.00 47.33 9.06
N LYS A 37 -38.58 46.58 10.07
CA LYS A 37 -37.21 46.08 10.13
C LYS A 37 -37.01 45.26 8.87
N TRP A 38 -36.29 45.81 7.91
CA TRP A 38 -35.80 45.08 6.75
C TRP A 38 -34.68 44.15 7.23
N GLU A 39 -35.06 43.19 8.06
CA GLU A 39 -34.21 42.09 8.48
C GLU A 39 -34.31 41.03 7.38
N PRO A 40 -33.21 40.65 6.73
CA PRO A 40 -33.25 39.59 5.74
C PRO A 40 -33.66 38.29 6.43
N THR A 41 -34.52 37.49 5.79
CA THR A 41 -34.90 36.19 6.34
C THR A 41 -33.65 35.32 6.49
N LEU A 42 -33.31 34.94 7.71
CA LEU A 42 -32.11 34.16 8.00
C LEU A 42 -32.45 32.67 8.03
N ARG A 43 -31.75 31.84 7.24
CA ARG A 43 -31.74 30.38 7.44
C ARG A 43 -30.39 29.96 8.00
N LYS A 44 -30.41 29.33 9.19
CA LYS A 44 -29.19 28.92 9.93
C LYS A 44 -28.17 30.06 10.12
N GLY A 45 -28.65 31.29 10.31
CA GLY A 45 -27.80 32.47 10.53
C GLY A 45 -27.30 33.17 9.26
N HIS A 46 -27.73 32.77 8.06
CA HIS A 46 -27.35 33.42 6.79
C HIS A 46 -28.55 34.07 6.09
N PRO A 47 -28.40 35.28 5.51
CA PRO A 47 -29.46 35.99 4.79
C PRO A 47 -29.86 35.27 3.50
N GLU A 48 -31.16 35.02 3.36
CA GLU A 48 -31.77 34.38 2.20
C GLU A 48 -32.15 35.46 1.19
N PHE A 49 -31.42 35.53 0.07
CA PHE A 49 -31.65 36.51 -0.99
C PHE A 49 -32.59 35.95 -2.06
N ALA A 50 -33.52 36.77 -2.57
CA ALA A 50 -34.48 36.37 -3.61
C ALA A 50 -33.82 36.01 -4.96
N LYS A 51 -32.63 36.55 -5.24
CA LYS A 51 -31.79 36.19 -6.38
C LYS A 51 -30.39 35.91 -5.86
N GLN A 52 -29.75 34.88 -6.38
CA GLN A 52 -28.40 34.51 -6.00
C GLN A 52 -27.41 35.56 -6.50
N PHE A 53 -27.02 36.46 -5.60
CA PHE A 53 -26.05 37.52 -5.84
C PHE A 53 -24.64 36.95 -5.73
N ASP A 54 -24.26 36.14 -6.71
CA ASP A 54 -22.86 35.87 -7.02
C ASP A 54 -22.78 35.37 -8.48
N ILE A 55 -22.14 36.16 -9.35
CA ILE A 55 -21.98 35.89 -10.78
C ILE A 55 -20.76 34.97 -11.01
N LEU A 56 -19.88 34.77 -10.02
CA LEU A 56 -18.61 34.08 -10.25
C LEU A 56 -18.21 33.02 -9.21
N ASN A 57 -18.88 32.90 -8.06
CA ASN A 57 -18.52 31.85 -7.09
C ASN A 57 -19.75 31.16 -6.48
N ARG A 58 -20.14 30.00 -7.04
CA ARG A 58 -21.23 29.19 -6.49
C ARG A 58 -20.81 27.92 -5.75
N GLN A 59 -19.53 27.59 -5.63
CA GLN A 59 -19.11 26.50 -4.75
C GLN A 59 -17.61 26.60 -4.47
N VAL A 60 -17.24 26.87 -3.22
CA VAL A 60 -15.99 26.31 -2.69
C VAL A 60 -16.20 24.81 -2.67
N THR A 61 -15.90 24.13 -3.78
CA THR A 61 -15.80 22.68 -3.78
C THR A 61 -14.56 22.38 -2.93
N GLY A 62 -14.74 22.12 -1.64
CA GLY A 62 -13.63 21.77 -0.75
C GLY A 62 -12.73 20.79 -1.48
N PHE A 63 -11.44 21.13 -1.66
CA PHE A 63 -10.43 20.44 -2.47
C PHE A 63 -10.97 19.15 -3.07
N ARG A 64 -11.61 19.22 -4.26
CA ARG A 64 -12.02 18.01 -4.97
C ARG A 64 -10.73 17.26 -5.24
N LYS A 65 -10.47 16.23 -4.44
CA LYS A 65 -9.35 15.32 -4.66
C LYS A 65 -9.43 14.92 -6.13
N TYR A 66 -8.35 15.17 -6.85
CA TYR A 66 -8.25 14.80 -8.26
C TYR A 66 -8.74 13.36 -8.41
N LYS A 67 -9.80 13.18 -9.20
CA LYS A 67 -10.25 11.86 -9.63
C LYS A 67 -9.63 11.66 -11.01
N PRO A 68 -8.62 10.77 -11.15
CA PRO A 68 -8.09 10.47 -12.47
C PRO A 68 -9.22 10.04 -13.40
N PRO A 69 -9.13 10.35 -14.70
CA PRO A 69 -10.09 9.86 -15.68
C PRO A 69 -10.20 8.34 -15.53
N THR A 70 -11.42 7.81 -15.65
CA THR A 70 -11.65 6.37 -15.64
C THR A 70 -10.86 5.75 -16.78
N ALA A 71 -9.72 5.14 -16.46
CA ALA A 71 -8.96 4.37 -17.42
C ALA A 71 -9.92 3.36 -18.06
N LYS A 72 -9.95 3.30 -19.40
CA LYS A 72 -10.71 2.28 -20.11
C LYS A 72 -10.24 0.94 -19.56
N ARG A 73 -11.15 0.17 -18.97
CA ARG A 73 -10.83 -1.19 -18.57
C ARG A 73 -10.53 -1.94 -19.86
N GLU A 74 -9.30 -2.43 -19.99
CA GLU A 74 -8.95 -3.32 -21.09
C GLU A 74 -9.92 -4.49 -21.05
N GLU A 75 -10.67 -4.69 -22.12
CA GLU A 75 -11.58 -5.81 -22.23
C GLU A 75 -10.75 -7.08 -22.21
N LEU A 76 -10.99 -7.93 -21.22
CA LEU A 76 -10.25 -9.17 -21.06
C LEU A 76 -10.66 -10.09 -22.22
N LYS A 77 -9.81 -10.18 -23.25
CA LYS A 77 -10.00 -11.07 -24.40
C LYS A 77 -10.02 -12.50 -23.87
N ARG A 78 -11.12 -13.21 -24.08
CA ARG A 78 -11.32 -14.59 -23.60
C ARG A 78 -11.14 -15.64 -24.69
N ASN A 79 -11.31 -15.22 -25.95
CA ASN A 79 -11.21 -16.11 -27.10
C ASN A 79 -9.81 -15.96 -27.69
N TYR A 80 -8.95 -16.94 -27.41
CA TYR A 80 -7.61 -17.03 -27.96
C TYR A 80 -7.57 -18.17 -28.98
N ASP A 81 -7.12 -17.85 -30.19
CA ASP A 81 -6.83 -18.82 -31.24
C ASP A 81 -5.32 -19.08 -31.31
N ILE A 82 -4.92 -20.10 -32.08
CA ILE A 82 -3.51 -20.46 -32.29
C ILE A 82 -2.68 -19.25 -32.78
N THR A 83 -3.27 -18.36 -33.58
CA THR A 83 -2.61 -17.15 -34.08
C THR A 83 -2.38 -16.10 -33.00
N ASN A 84 -3.25 -16.03 -31.98
CA ASN A 84 -3.26 -14.99 -30.95
C ASN A 84 -2.75 -15.49 -29.59
N PHE A 85 -2.35 -16.75 -29.50
CA PHE A 85 -1.90 -17.34 -28.23
C PHE A 85 -0.63 -16.69 -27.67
N HIS A 86 0.12 -15.97 -28.51
CA HIS A 86 1.27 -15.17 -28.09
C HIS A 86 0.87 -13.97 -27.21
N GLU A 87 -0.36 -13.47 -27.33
CA GLU A 87 -0.88 -12.37 -26.49
C GLU A 87 -1.28 -12.86 -25.08
N VAL A 88 -1.38 -14.19 -24.88
CA VAL A 88 -1.77 -14.78 -23.60
C VAL A 88 -0.65 -14.59 -22.60
N LYS A 89 -0.85 -13.66 -21.67
CA LYS A 89 0.02 -13.48 -20.51
C LYS A 89 -0.24 -14.59 -19.50
N SER A 90 0.83 -15.23 -19.05
CA SER A 90 0.79 -16.31 -18.07
C SER A 90 1.75 -16.05 -16.92
N LYS A 91 1.60 -16.88 -15.88
CA LYS A 91 2.36 -16.83 -14.63
C LYS A 91 2.51 -18.22 -14.07
N PHE A 92 3.66 -18.51 -13.50
CA PHE A 92 3.82 -19.68 -12.64
C PHE A 92 4.80 -19.38 -11.51
N ARG A 93 4.71 -20.20 -10.46
CA ARG A 93 5.70 -20.29 -9.40
C ARG A 93 6.45 -21.59 -9.52
N PHE A 94 7.71 -21.56 -9.10
CA PHE A 94 8.54 -22.75 -9.08
C PHE A 94 9.26 -22.89 -7.75
N GLU A 95 9.45 -24.14 -7.38
CA GLU A 95 10.34 -24.58 -6.31
C GLU A 95 11.21 -25.70 -6.85
N ILE A 96 12.51 -25.48 -6.83
CA ILE A 96 13.52 -26.43 -7.28
C ILE A 96 14.34 -26.81 -6.06
N ASN A 97 14.46 -28.11 -5.82
CA ASN A 97 15.35 -28.67 -4.82
C ASN A 97 16.51 -29.37 -5.52
N GLY A 98 17.71 -29.21 -4.97
CA GLY A 98 18.92 -29.77 -5.58
C GLY A 98 20.20 -29.30 -4.90
N PHE A 99 21.28 -29.27 -5.66
CA PHE A 99 22.56 -28.75 -5.23
C PHE A 99 23.08 -27.71 -6.22
N PHE A 100 23.36 -26.52 -5.71
CA PHE A 100 23.82 -25.38 -6.50
C PHE A 100 25.13 -24.84 -5.93
N GLN A 101 26.14 -24.68 -6.78
CA GLN A 101 27.45 -24.18 -6.39
C GLN A 101 27.40 -22.70 -6.00
N ASP A 102 28.38 -22.25 -5.21
CA ASP A 102 28.55 -20.87 -4.78
C ASP A 102 27.28 -20.26 -4.17
N GLY A 103 26.64 -21.03 -3.29
CA GLY A 103 25.41 -20.58 -2.63
C GLY A 103 24.22 -20.40 -3.57
N GLY A 104 24.30 -20.87 -4.82
CA GLY A 104 23.27 -20.74 -5.84
C GLY A 104 23.48 -19.58 -6.82
N ASN A 105 24.60 -18.85 -6.76
CA ASN A 105 24.83 -17.69 -7.62
C ASN A 105 24.96 -18.08 -9.10
N VAL A 106 25.75 -19.11 -9.41
CA VAL A 106 25.99 -19.57 -10.79
C VAL A 106 24.67 -19.95 -11.48
N PHE A 107 23.87 -20.79 -10.82
CA PHE A 107 22.54 -21.17 -11.31
C PHE A 107 21.60 -19.96 -11.43
N CYS A 108 21.67 -19.01 -10.48
CA CYS A 108 20.85 -17.80 -10.52
C CYS A 108 21.15 -16.94 -11.74
N ASP A 109 22.43 -16.76 -12.07
CA ASP A 109 22.87 -15.96 -13.21
C ASP A 109 22.52 -16.63 -14.54
N GLU A 110 22.67 -17.95 -14.64
CA GLU A 110 22.20 -18.74 -15.80
C GLU A 110 20.69 -18.61 -16.01
N LEU A 111 19.91 -18.85 -14.95
CA LEU A 111 18.45 -18.75 -14.98
C LEU A 111 18.00 -17.31 -15.31
N TYR A 112 18.63 -16.31 -14.69
CA TYR A 112 18.36 -14.90 -14.97
C TYR A 112 18.62 -14.56 -16.43
N THR A 113 19.76 -15.01 -16.98
CA THR A 113 20.15 -14.74 -18.37
C THR A 113 19.17 -15.39 -19.34
N THR A 114 18.79 -16.65 -19.10
CA THR A 114 17.82 -17.37 -19.92
C THR A 114 16.45 -16.70 -19.89
N ALA A 115 15.94 -16.39 -18.69
CA ALA A 115 14.65 -15.74 -18.53
C ALA A 115 14.62 -14.33 -19.16
N LYS A 116 15.72 -13.58 -19.05
CA LYS A 116 15.87 -12.26 -19.68
C LYS A 116 15.87 -12.35 -21.21
N ARG A 117 16.51 -13.37 -21.80
CA ARG A 117 16.49 -13.61 -23.27
C ARG A 117 15.09 -13.95 -23.77
N MET A 118 14.26 -14.56 -22.92
CA MET A 118 12.85 -14.87 -23.20
C MET A 118 11.89 -13.71 -22.86
N PHE A 119 12.40 -12.53 -22.51
CA PHE A 119 11.62 -11.35 -22.10
C PHE A 119 10.66 -11.61 -20.93
N LEU A 120 11.00 -12.57 -20.06
CA LEU A 120 10.21 -12.85 -18.86
C LEU A 120 10.46 -11.81 -17.76
N VAL A 121 9.49 -11.63 -16.88
CA VAL A 121 9.55 -10.74 -15.71
C VAL A 121 9.22 -11.50 -14.45
N GLY A 122 9.66 -11.02 -13.28
CA GLY A 122 9.37 -11.68 -12.01
C GLY A 122 10.48 -11.59 -10.99
N TRP A 123 10.67 -12.65 -10.21
CA TRP A 123 11.72 -12.70 -9.20
C TRP A 123 12.26 -14.10 -8.98
N ILE A 124 13.52 -14.16 -8.59
CA ILE A 124 14.27 -15.40 -8.39
C ILE A 124 14.99 -15.31 -7.05
N LYS A 125 14.96 -16.40 -6.29
CA LYS A 125 15.75 -16.58 -5.08
C LYS A 125 16.44 -17.92 -5.13
N CYS A 126 17.77 -17.90 -5.29
CA CYS A 126 18.58 -19.11 -5.29
C CYS A 126 19.38 -19.25 -4.00
N ARG A 127 19.53 -20.49 -3.55
CA ARG A 127 20.34 -20.94 -2.43
C ARG A 127 21.10 -22.20 -2.83
N ARG A 128 22.04 -22.62 -1.99
CA ARG A 128 22.81 -23.86 -2.19
C ARG A 128 21.96 -25.11 -2.39
N ARG A 129 20.79 -25.19 -1.73
CA ARG A 129 19.95 -26.40 -1.73
C ARG A 129 18.61 -26.26 -2.46
N PHE A 130 18.21 -25.02 -2.74
CA PHE A 130 16.92 -24.77 -3.34
C PHE A 130 16.95 -23.48 -4.15
N ALA A 131 16.11 -23.41 -5.17
CA ALA A 131 15.78 -22.19 -5.86
C ALA A 131 14.27 -22.04 -5.90
N ILE A 132 13.76 -20.86 -5.55
CA ILE A 132 12.34 -20.55 -5.64
C ILE A 132 12.16 -19.26 -6.40
N GLY A 133 11.02 -19.11 -7.04
CA GLY A 133 10.72 -17.89 -7.74
C GLY A 133 9.40 -17.94 -8.43
N HIS A 134 9.25 -16.94 -9.28
CA HIS A 134 8.01 -16.67 -9.95
C HIS A 134 8.34 -15.93 -11.24
N PHE A 135 7.79 -16.42 -12.34
CA PHE A 135 7.92 -15.79 -13.64
C PHE A 135 6.55 -15.48 -14.24
N GLN A 136 6.54 -14.40 -15.01
CA GLN A 136 5.44 -13.90 -15.80
C GLN A 136 5.95 -13.57 -17.20
N GLY A 137 5.12 -13.79 -18.19
CA GLY A 137 5.44 -13.49 -19.58
C GLY A 137 4.39 -14.09 -20.50
N ASP A 138 4.73 -14.17 -21.78
CA ASP A 138 3.84 -14.77 -22.77
C ASP A 138 3.79 -16.30 -22.58
N SER A 139 2.65 -16.89 -22.94
CA SER A 139 2.39 -18.32 -22.75
C SER A 139 3.46 -19.21 -23.38
N TYR A 140 3.91 -18.86 -24.59
CA TYR A 140 5.02 -19.56 -25.24
C TYR A 140 6.33 -19.45 -24.48
N ALA A 141 6.71 -18.25 -24.03
CA ALA A 141 7.95 -18.03 -23.31
C ALA A 141 7.97 -18.82 -21.98
N ILE A 142 6.83 -18.90 -21.30
CA ILE A 142 6.66 -19.72 -20.10
C ILE A 142 6.80 -21.21 -20.41
N SER A 143 6.18 -21.71 -21.49
CA SER A 143 6.33 -23.10 -21.92
C SER A 143 7.78 -23.43 -22.28
N TYR A 144 8.49 -22.52 -22.95
CA TYR A 144 9.92 -22.68 -23.26
C TYR A 144 10.78 -22.71 -22.00
N LEU A 145 10.52 -21.84 -21.02
CA LEU A 145 11.27 -21.85 -19.77
C LEU A 145 11.01 -23.14 -18.98
N ARG A 146 9.79 -23.68 -19.01
CA ARG A 146 9.49 -24.99 -18.42
C ARG A 146 10.31 -26.09 -19.06
N HIS A 147 10.31 -26.14 -20.40
CA HIS A 147 11.12 -27.11 -21.12
C HIS A 147 12.62 -26.94 -20.85
N TRP A 148 13.09 -25.70 -20.67
CA TRP A 148 14.46 -25.42 -20.27
C TRP A 148 14.80 -26.01 -18.89
N PHE A 149 13.88 -25.99 -17.92
CA PHE A 149 14.11 -26.66 -16.64
C PHE A 149 14.22 -28.19 -16.79
N ASP A 150 13.38 -28.80 -17.62
CA ASP A 150 13.41 -30.25 -17.86
C ASP A 150 14.70 -30.69 -18.60
N MET A 151 15.19 -29.84 -19.50
CA MET A 151 16.41 -30.08 -20.27
C MET A 151 17.68 -29.57 -19.55
N TYR A 152 17.54 -28.92 -18.40
CA TYR A 152 18.67 -28.32 -17.71
C TYR A 152 19.65 -29.41 -17.25
N SER A 153 20.86 -29.34 -17.78
CA SER A 153 21.95 -30.22 -17.43
C SER A 153 23.21 -29.39 -17.22
N SER A 154 23.79 -29.50 -16.03
CA SER A 154 25.05 -28.86 -15.67
C SER A 154 25.87 -29.87 -14.88
N GLU A 155 27.17 -29.91 -15.12
CA GLU A 155 28.10 -30.78 -14.39
C GLU A 155 28.17 -30.41 -12.90
N ILE A 156 27.90 -29.14 -12.60
CA ILE A 156 28.14 -28.53 -11.30
C ILE A 156 26.84 -28.33 -10.52
N ASN A 157 25.79 -27.89 -11.19
CA ASN A 157 24.47 -27.65 -10.59
C ASN A 157 23.54 -28.81 -10.91
N LYS A 158 23.01 -29.46 -9.87
CA LYS A 158 22.13 -30.62 -10.02
C LYS A 158 20.74 -30.30 -9.51
N ILE A 159 19.75 -30.42 -10.38
CA ILE A 159 18.33 -30.38 -10.02
C ILE A 159 17.89 -31.80 -9.63
N GLU A 160 17.37 -31.96 -8.42
CA GLU A 160 16.84 -33.25 -7.93
C GLU A 160 15.32 -33.32 -8.06
N ASN A 161 14.63 -32.21 -7.81
CA ASN A 161 13.18 -32.13 -7.88
C ASN A 161 12.74 -30.74 -8.33
N LEU A 162 11.85 -30.68 -9.31
CA LEU A 162 11.21 -29.48 -9.83
C LEU A 162 9.71 -29.55 -9.53
N LYS A 163 9.20 -28.55 -8.81
CA LYS A 163 7.78 -28.35 -8.58
C LYS A 163 7.35 -27.03 -9.20
N ILE A 164 6.37 -27.09 -10.08
CA ILE A 164 5.72 -25.91 -10.66
C ILE A 164 4.29 -25.87 -10.12
N PHE A 165 3.85 -24.70 -9.67
CA PHE A 165 2.54 -24.50 -9.06
C PHE A 165 2.05 -23.07 -9.29
N ASP A 166 0.79 -22.79 -8.93
CA ASP A 166 0.09 -21.51 -9.17
C ASP A 166 0.13 -21.07 -10.65
N GLU A 167 0.00 -22.02 -11.57
CA GLU A 167 -0.07 -21.75 -13.01
C GLU A 167 -1.36 -21.02 -13.37
N ASN A 168 -1.22 -19.79 -13.86
CA ASN A 168 -2.33 -18.94 -14.26
C ASN A 168 -2.10 -18.44 -15.68
N HIS A 169 -3.13 -18.50 -16.50
CA HIS A 169 -3.13 -18.02 -17.89
C HIS A 169 -4.20 -16.94 -18.07
N GLY A 170 -3.97 -16.00 -18.98
CA GLY A 170 -4.91 -14.92 -19.28
C GLY A 170 -4.90 -13.79 -18.25
N ILE A 171 -3.73 -13.50 -17.68
CA ILE A 171 -3.58 -12.40 -16.70
C ILE A 171 -3.67 -11.06 -17.44
N PRO A 172 -4.37 -10.03 -16.91
CA PRO A 172 -4.50 -8.76 -17.60
C PRO A 172 -3.16 -8.04 -17.74
N ASN A 173 -2.39 -7.93 -16.64
CA ASN A 173 -1.13 -7.19 -16.59
C ASN A 173 -0.09 -7.92 -15.75
N PHE A 174 1.18 -7.67 -16.06
CA PHE A 174 2.30 -8.18 -15.28
C PHE A 174 2.46 -7.37 -13.99
N ASP A 175 2.75 -8.07 -12.90
CA ASP A 175 3.02 -7.48 -11.58
C ASP A 175 4.42 -6.82 -11.53
N TYR A 176 5.31 -7.21 -12.45
CA TYR A 176 6.73 -6.83 -12.46
C TYR A 176 7.13 -6.27 -13.82
N TYR A 177 8.08 -5.33 -13.81
CA TYR A 177 8.68 -4.79 -15.04
C TYR A 177 9.98 -5.50 -15.44
N ASN A 178 10.74 -5.97 -14.46
CA ASN A 178 12.03 -6.62 -14.66
C ASN A 178 12.15 -7.83 -13.74
N ILE A 179 13.09 -8.73 -14.05
CA ILE A 179 13.46 -9.83 -13.16
C ILE A 179 14.28 -9.28 -11.99
N THR A 180 13.85 -9.58 -10.77
CA THR A 180 14.54 -9.19 -9.54
C THR A 180 15.20 -10.39 -8.86
N ILE A 181 16.48 -10.27 -8.53
CA ILE A 181 17.21 -11.30 -7.78
C ILE A 181 17.11 -10.99 -6.29
N VAL A 182 16.39 -11.84 -5.56
CA VAL A 182 16.16 -11.68 -4.12
C VAL A 182 17.35 -12.24 -3.36
N ARG A 183 18.27 -11.36 -2.96
CA ARG A 183 19.39 -11.71 -2.07
C ARG A 183 18.96 -11.62 -0.60
N ASP A 184 19.60 -12.37 0.30
CA ASP A 184 19.35 -12.21 1.76
C ASP A 184 20.04 -10.93 2.25
N TYR A 185 19.25 -9.86 2.33
CA TYR A 185 19.67 -8.60 2.95
C TYR A 185 19.36 -8.56 4.45
N ARG A 186 19.33 -9.71 5.13
CA ARG A 186 19.31 -9.75 6.60
C ARG A 186 20.46 -8.91 7.14
N SER A 187 20.17 -8.10 8.15
CA SER A 187 21.19 -7.30 8.83
C SER A 187 22.33 -8.18 9.33
N PRO A 188 23.58 -7.67 9.37
CA PRO A 188 24.73 -8.45 9.81
C PRO A 188 24.52 -9.15 11.17
N ALA A 189 23.83 -8.48 12.10
CA ALA A 189 23.46 -9.05 13.41
C ALA A 189 22.54 -10.27 13.27
N LYS A 190 21.50 -10.22 12.44
CA LYS A 190 20.62 -11.37 12.20
C LYS A 190 21.32 -12.51 11.48
N LYS A 191 22.31 -12.20 10.61
CA LYS A 191 23.17 -13.22 9.99
C LYS A 191 24.05 -13.94 11.03
N LYS A 192 24.70 -13.19 11.93
CA LYS A 192 25.49 -13.74 13.03
C LYS A 192 24.66 -14.63 13.96
N MET A 193 23.48 -14.16 14.38
CA MET A 193 22.57 -14.96 15.22
C MET A 193 22.16 -16.27 14.56
N HIS A 194 21.85 -16.26 13.27
CA HIS A 194 21.51 -17.47 12.54
C HIS A 194 22.69 -18.43 12.39
N LEU A 195 23.91 -17.92 12.21
CA LEU A 195 25.12 -18.75 12.19
C LEU A 195 25.32 -19.44 13.54
N ILE A 196 25.25 -18.69 14.65
CA ILE A 196 25.36 -19.24 16.00
C ILE A 196 24.30 -20.33 16.24
N GLN A 197 23.04 -20.05 15.91
CA GLN A 197 21.95 -21.03 16.04
C GLN A 197 22.19 -22.27 15.17
N SER A 198 22.75 -22.12 13.97
CA SER A 198 23.07 -23.26 13.10
C SER A 198 24.21 -24.11 13.68
N GLU A 199 25.22 -23.50 14.29
CA GLU A 199 26.33 -24.20 14.94
C GLU A 199 25.85 -24.92 16.20
N GLU A 200 25.01 -24.29 17.02
CA GLU A 200 24.37 -24.91 18.18
C GLU A 200 23.50 -26.09 17.76
N PHE A 201 22.73 -25.96 16.69
CA PHE A 201 21.95 -27.06 16.12
C PHE A 201 22.85 -28.22 15.66
N LEU A 202 23.97 -27.94 14.99
CA LEU A 202 24.91 -28.99 14.57
C LEU A 202 25.60 -29.67 15.77
N LYS A 203 25.98 -28.90 16.80
CA LYS A 203 26.55 -29.43 18.04
C LYS A 203 25.56 -30.32 18.78
N THR A 204 24.31 -29.88 18.91
CA THR A 204 23.24 -30.67 19.53
C THR A 204 22.93 -31.92 18.69
N LYS A 205 22.82 -31.80 17.36
CA LYS A 205 22.65 -32.96 16.47
C LYS A 205 23.78 -33.99 16.65
N ALA A 206 25.03 -33.53 16.74
CA ALA A 206 26.19 -34.39 16.97
C ALA A 206 26.16 -35.04 18.36
N LEU A 207 25.80 -34.29 19.41
CA LEU A 207 25.69 -34.81 20.78
C LEU A 207 24.61 -35.88 20.92
N PHE A 208 23.47 -35.71 20.23
CA PHE A 208 22.34 -36.63 20.32
C PHE A 208 22.37 -37.77 19.30
N ASN A 209 23.41 -37.89 18.46
CA ASN A 209 23.52 -38.91 17.41
C ASN A 209 22.23 -39.12 16.59
N LEU A 210 21.46 -38.04 16.40
CA LEU A 210 20.24 -38.07 15.62
C LEU A 210 20.64 -38.23 14.16
N LYS A 211 20.43 -39.43 13.59
CA LYS A 211 20.64 -39.70 12.16
C LYS A 211 19.70 -38.83 11.33
#